data_AF-G1D8X6-F1
#
_entry.id   AF-G1D8X6-F1
#
_cell.length_a   1.000
_cell.length_b   1.000
_cell.length_c   1.000
_cell.angle_alpha   90.00
_cell.angle_beta   90.00
_cell.angle_gamma   90.00
#
_symmetry.space_group_name_H-M   'P 1'
#
loop_
_entity.id
_entity.type
_entity.pdbx_description
1 polymer ?
#
loop_
_entity_poly.entity_id
_entity_poly.type
_entity_poly.pdbx_seq_one_letter_code
_entity_poly.pdbx_strand_id
1 'polypeptide(L)'
;MRKLLSPDEEEKENELESQLNSFYLKALEGFLMVLSEDGDMVYLSENVSKSMGLTQFDLTGHSIFEFSHPCDHEELREMLVHRTGSKKTKEQNTERSFFLRMKCTLTSRGRTVNIKSATWKVLHCAGHVRVQEHGEGSGDSGFKEPPLTYLVLICEPIPHPSNIEVPL
;
A
#
# COMPACT_ATOMS: atom_id res chain seq x y z
N MET A 1 30.70 19.74 23.82
CA MET A 1 29.34 20.19 24.19
C MET A 1 28.34 19.47 23.30
N ARG A 2 27.66 18.45 23.82
CA ARG A 2 26.48 17.89 23.14
C ARG A 2 25.33 18.85 23.43
N LYS A 3 24.83 19.57 22.42
CA LYS A 3 23.55 20.26 22.55
C LYS A 3 22.50 19.17 22.73
N LEU A 4 21.93 19.11 23.93
CA LEU A 4 20.67 18.42 24.17
C LEU A 4 19.63 19.13 23.30
N LEU A 5 19.08 18.43 22.31
CA LEU A 5 17.85 18.88 21.67
C LEU A 5 16.78 18.91 22.76
N SER A 6 16.11 20.05 22.92
CA SER A 6 15.04 20.21 23.90
C SER A 6 13.84 19.36 23.47
N PRO A 7 13.24 18.57 24.37
CA PRO A 7 12.07 17.73 24.07
C PRO A 7 10.95 18.51 23.36
N ASP A 8 10.77 19.78 23.73
CA ASP A 8 9.74 20.68 23.17
C ASP A 8 9.89 20.96 21.65
N GLU A 9 11.09 20.81 21.08
CA GLU A 9 11.32 21.03 19.64
C GLU A 9 11.06 19.73 18.84
N GLU A 10 11.41 18.56 19.39
CA GLU A 10 11.06 17.25 18.81
C GLU A 10 9.54 17.02 18.81
N GLU A 11 8.84 17.45 19.86
CA GLU A 11 7.36 17.35 19.92
C GLU A 11 6.67 18.21 18.84
N LYS A 12 7.17 19.42 18.57
CA LYS A 12 6.65 20.29 17.52
C LYS A 12 6.92 19.77 16.12
N GLU A 13 8.10 19.21 15.87
CA GLU A 13 8.43 18.59 14.58
C GLU A 13 7.51 17.41 14.30
N ASN A 14 7.29 16.54 15.29
CA ASN A 14 6.35 15.42 15.20
C ASN A 14 4.90 15.88 14.94
N GLU A 15 4.46 16.96 15.58
CA GLU A 15 3.12 17.53 15.36
C GLU A 15 2.96 18.08 13.94
N LEU A 16 3.98 18.78 13.42
CA LEU A 16 3.98 19.29 12.05
C LEU A 16 3.97 18.14 11.03
N GLU A 17 4.78 17.11 11.23
CA GLU A 17 4.80 15.91 10.38
C GLU A 17 3.44 15.19 10.36
N SER A 18 2.80 15.05 11.52
CA SER A 18 1.46 14.48 11.64
C SER A 18 0.42 15.30 10.86
N GLN A 19 0.46 16.63 10.97
CA GLN A 19 -0.40 17.52 10.20
C GLN A 19 -0.16 17.39 8.69
N LEU A 20 1.09 17.34 8.25
CA LEU A 20 1.45 17.15 6.84
C LEU A 20 0.97 15.80 6.31
N ASN A 21 1.17 14.72 7.06
CA ASN A 21 0.68 13.39 6.68
C ASN A 21 -0.86 13.39 6.54
N SER A 22 -1.58 14.08 7.44
CA SER A 22 -3.02 14.27 7.31
C SER A 22 -3.40 15.00 6.01
N PHE A 23 -2.65 16.03 5.61
CA PHE A 23 -2.91 16.74 4.36
C PHE A 23 -2.63 15.88 3.13
N TYR A 24 -1.53 15.11 3.11
CA TYR A 24 -1.24 14.18 2.02
C TYR A 24 -2.35 13.14 1.86
N LEU A 25 -2.79 12.50 2.94
CA LEU A 25 -3.86 11.50 2.89
C LEU A 25 -5.24 12.08 2.53
N LYS A 26 -5.47 13.38 2.75
CA LYS A 26 -6.69 14.08 2.31
C LYS A 26 -6.62 14.49 0.84
N ALA A 27 -5.43 14.82 0.34
CA ALA A 27 -5.22 15.19 -1.06
C ALA A 27 -5.18 13.98 -1.99
N LEU A 28 -4.80 12.80 -1.47
CA LEU A 28 -4.86 11.54 -2.20
C LEU A 28 -6.32 11.11 -2.41
N GLU A 29 -6.71 10.90 -3.66
CA GLU A 29 -7.99 10.28 -4.05
C GLU A 29 -7.93 8.74 -3.90
N GLY A 30 -7.25 8.25 -2.87
CA GLY A 30 -6.93 6.85 -2.68
C GLY A 30 -6.28 6.56 -1.32
N PHE A 31 -5.65 5.41 -1.19
CA PHE A 31 -4.91 5.02 0.02
C PHE A 31 -3.58 4.36 -0.35
N LEU A 32 -2.61 4.44 0.56
CA LEU A 32 -1.32 3.76 0.42
C LEU A 32 -1.46 2.31 0.85
N MET A 33 -0.80 1.42 0.12
CA MET A 33 -0.69 0.00 0.43
C MET A 33 0.74 -0.48 0.17
N VAL A 34 1.30 -1.25 1.10
CA VAL A 34 2.61 -1.88 0.97
C VAL A 34 2.43 -3.38 1.12
N LEU A 35 2.87 -4.12 0.11
CA LEU A 35 2.84 -5.58 0.10
C LEU A 35 4.25 -6.15 0.24
N SER A 36 4.40 -7.26 0.97
CA SER A 36 5.60 -8.11 0.91
C SER A 36 5.70 -8.83 -0.45
N GLU A 37 6.81 -9.50 -0.72
CA GLU A 37 6.97 -10.34 -1.91
C GLU A 37 5.96 -11.50 -1.99
N ASP A 38 5.51 -11.99 -0.82
CA ASP A 38 4.48 -13.04 -0.70
C ASP A 38 3.04 -12.49 -0.77
N GLY A 39 2.89 -11.15 -0.80
CA GLY A 39 1.60 -10.48 -0.88
C GLY A 39 0.94 -10.21 0.48
N ASP A 40 1.68 -10.25 1.58
CA ASP A 40 1.14 -9.81 2.88
C ASP A 40 1.02 -8.29 2.92
N MET A 41 -0.09 -7.78 3.43
CA MET A 41 -0.31 -6.36 3.62
C MET A 41 0.51 -5.87 4.83
N VAL A 42 1.72 -5.38 4.57
CA VAL A 42 2.66 -4.90 5.59
C VAL A 42 2.22 -3.55 6.17
N TYR A 43 1.68 -2.68 5.32
CA TYR A 43 1.17 -1.37 5.72
C TYR A 43 0.02 -0.91 4.82
N LEU A 44 -0.95 -0.25 5.43
CA LEU A 44 -2.02 0.50 4.75
C LEU A 44 -2.16 1.85 5.42
N SER A 45 -2.48 2.93 4.69
CA SER A 45 -2.80 4.19 5.35
C SER A 45 -4.19 4.15 6.01
N GLU A 46 -4.37 4.90 7.10
CA GLU A 46 -5.60 4.89 7.91
C GLU A 46 -6.89 5.20 7.11
N ASN A 47 -6.75 5.98 6.04
CA ASN A 47 -7.86 6.36 5.16
C ASN A 47 -8.40 5.19 4.30
N VAL A 48 -7.79 4.00 4.31
CA VAL A 48 -8.34 2.78 3.68
C VAL A 48 -9.77 2.48 4.11
N SER A 49 -10.09 2.76 5.38
CA SER A 49 -11.43 2.61 5.95
C SER A 49 -12.49 3.44 5.24
N LYS A 50 -12.13 4.62 4.74
CA LYS A 50 -13.03 5.51 3.99
C LYS A 50 -13.28 5.02 2.56
N SER A 51 -12.31 4.30 1.98
CA SER A 51 -12.37 3.81 0.60
C SER A 51 -12.99 2.42 0.49
N MET A 52 -12.72 1.54 1.47
CA MET A 52 -13.07 0.12 1.46
C MET A 52 -14.01 -0.30 2.58
N GLY A 53 -14.15 0.49 3.65
CA GLY A 53 -14.96 0.15 4.82
C GLY A 53 -14.34 -0.87 5.77
N LEU A 54 -13.08 -1.25 5.53
CA LEU A 54 -12.27 -2.13 6.36
C LEU A 54 -11.19 -1.30 7.04
N THR A 55 -10.94 -1.56 8.31
CA THR A 55 -9.92 -0.79 9.04
C THR A 55 -8.52 -1.28 8.66
N GLN A 56 -7.51 -0.43 8.87
CA GLN A 56 -6.10 -0.83 8.74
C GLN A 56 -5.82 -2.06 9.61
N PHE A 57 -6.36 -2.09 10.83
CA PHE A 57 -6.18 -3.21 11.77
C PHE A 57 -6.74 -4.54 11.24
N ASP A 58 -7.88 -4.51 10.55
CA ASP A 58 -8.50 -5.73 9.98
C ASP A 58 -7.71 -6.30 8.79
N LEU A 59 -6.83 -5.51 8.19
CA LEU A 59 -6.15 -5.83 6.93
C LEU A 59 -4.66 -6.12 7.13
N THR A 60 -3.97 -5.35 7.97
CA THR A 60 -2.53 -5.49 8.16
C THR A 60 -2.16 -6.89 8.64
N GLY A 61 -1.12 -7.46 8.05
CA GLY A 61 -0.62 -8.81 8.34
C GLY A 61 -1.39 -9.94 7.65
N HIS A 62 -2.50 -9.63 6.97
CA HIS A 62 -3.19 -10.61 6.15
C HIS A 62 -2.69 -10.60 4.71
N SER A 63 -2.85 -11.74 4.03
CA SER A 63 -2.55 -11.86 2.62
C SER A 63 -3.57 -11.08 1.77
N ILE A 64 -3.09 -10.29 0.82
CA ILE A 64 -3.94 -9.58 -0.15
C ILE A 64 -4.85 -10.53 -0.95
N PHE A 65 -4.45 -11.80 -1.11
CA PHE A 65 -5.22 -12.84 -1.79
C PHE A 65 -6.53 -13.20 -1.07
N GLU A 66 -6.63 -12.94 0.24
CA GLU A 66 -7.87 -13.12 1.01
C GLU A 66 -8.91 -12.03 0.71
N PHE A 67 -8.45 -10.85 0.29
CA PHE A 67 -9.28 -9.66 0.05
C PHE A 67 -9.46 -9.34 -1.43
N SER A 68 -8.69 -9.95 -2.32
CA SER A 68 -8.78 -9.75 -3.77
C SER A 68 -9.66 -10.80 -4.45
N HIS A 69 -10.22 -10.43 -5.60
CA HIS A 69 -11.02 -11.34 -6.41
C HIS A 69 -10.13 -12.45 -7.01
N PRO A 70 -10.51 -13.74 -6.95
CA PRO A 70 -9.68 -14.85 -7.41
C PRO A 70 -9.21 -14.76 -8.87
N CYS A 71 -10.03 -14.19 -9.75
CA CYS A 71 -9.64 -13.97 -11.16
C CYS A 71 -8.48 -12.97 -11.34
N ASP A 72 -8.18 -12.13 -10.34
CA ASP A 72 -7.12 -11.12 -10.42
C ASP A 72 -5.82 -11.62 -9.79
N HIS A 73 -5.83 -12.81 -9.16
CA HIS A 73 -4.70 -13.32 -8.38
C HIS A 73 -3.46 -13.56 -9.24
N GLU A 74 -3.62 -14.01 -10.48
CA GLU A 74 -2.48 -14.29 -11.35
C GLU A 74 -1.75 -13.01 -11.76
N GLU A 75 -2.50 -12.00 -12.19
CA GLU A 75 -1.96 -10.68 -12.50
C GLU A 75 -1.27 -10.05 -11.28
N LEU A 76 -1.90 -10.16 -10.09
CA LEU A 76 -1.32 -9.63 -8.86
C LEU A 76 0.01 -10.31 -8.50
N ARG A 77 0.14 -11.63 -8.68
CA ARG A 77 1.42 -12.33 -8.47
C ARG A 77 2.49 -11.80 -9.41
N GLU A 78 2.16 -11.56 -10.68
CA GLU A 78 3.12 -10.99 -11.63
C GLU A 78 3.58 -9.59 -11.22
N MET A 79 2.71 -8.79 -10.60
CA MET A 79 3.04 -7.45 -10.13
C MET A 79 4.00 -7.46 -8.93
N LEU A 80 3.90 -8.47 -8.05
CA LEU A 80 4.78 -8.65 -6.89
C LEU A 80 6.21 -9.04 -7.27
N VAL A 81 6.39 -9.75 -8.39
CA VAL A 81 7.72 -10.24 -8.80
C VAL A 81 8.66 -9.10 -9.16
N HIS A 82 9.83 -9.10 -8.52
CA HIS A 82 10.97 -8.28 -8.92
C HIS A 82 11.76 -8.97 -10.04
N ARG A 83 11.57 -8.56 -11.30
CA ARG A 83 12.40 -9.06 -12.41
C ARG A 83 13.74 -8.32 -12.44
N THR A 84 14.79 -8.96 -11.92
CA THR A 84 16.16 -8.46 -12.10
C THR A 84 16.57 -8.68 -13.56
N GLY A 85 16.53 -7.61 -14.36
CA GLY A 85 17.02 -7.67 -15.74
C GLY A 85 18.50 -8.06 -15.80
N SER A 86 18.84 -8.97 -16.73
CA SER A 86 20.22 -9.34 -17.06
C SER A 86 21.11 -8.10 -17.22
N LYS A 87 22.33 -8.15 -16.65
CA LYS A 87 23.32 -7.06 -16.43
C LYS A 87 23.77 -6.19 -17.64
N LYS A 88 22.96 -5.93 -18.67
CA LYS A 88 23.40 -5.21 -19.88
C LYS A 88 22.57 -4.02 -20.34
N THR A 89 21.53 -3.57 -19.62
CA THR A 89 20.88 -2.29 -19.96
C THR A 89 20.32 -1.62 -18.71
N LYS A 90 20.75 -0.37 -18.47
CA LYS A 90 20.32 0.49 -17.36
C LYS A 90 18.85 0.87 -17.53
N GLU A 91 17.98 0.18 -16.81
CA GLU A 91 16.78 0.69 -16.11
C GLU A 91 16.00 -0.53 -15.63
N GLN A 92 16.02 -0.79 -14.32
CA GLN A 92 15.15 -1.81 -13.74
C GLN A 92 13.73 -1.25 -13.75
N ASN A 93 12.83 -1.82 -14.57
CA ASN A 93 11.43 -1.42 -14.58
C ASN A 93 10.75 -1.90 -13.29
N THR A 94 10.76 -1.05 -12.27
CA THR A 94 10.13 -1.28 -10.97
C THR A 94 8.70 -0.75 -10.91
N GLU A 95 8.28 0.05 -11.88
CA GLU A 95 6.94 0.63 -11.94
C GLU A 95 5.89 -0.47 -12.14
N ARG A 96 4.76 -0.33 -11.46
CA ARG A 96 3.61 -1.22 -11.54
C ARG A 96 2.36 -0.36 -11.66
N SER A 97 1.46 -0.77 -12.55
CA SER A 97 0.16 -0.12 -12.76
C SER A 97 -0.81 -1.20 -13.21
N PHE A 98 -1.83 -1.49 -12.41
CA PHE A 98 -2.78 -2.56 -12.66
C PHE A 98 -4.12 -2.27 -11.98
N PHE A 99 -5.15 -3.03 -12.35
CA PHE A 99 -6.46 -2.96 -11.70
C PHE A 99 -6.65 -4.13 -10.76
N LEU A 100 -7.23 -3.88 -9.59
CA LEU A 100 -7.49 -4.91 -8.60
C LEU A 100 -8.91 -4.81 -8.07
N ARG A 101 -9.68 -5.91 -8.09
CA ARG A 101 -10.93 -5.98 -7.37
C ARG A 101 -10.69 -6.44 -5.94
N MET A 102 -10.98 -5.57 -4.99
CA MET A 102 -10.83 -5.84 -3.56
C MET A 102 -12.20 -5.82 -2.84
N LYS A 103 -12.34 -6.62 -1.79
CA LYS A 103 -13.52 -6.65 -0.93
C LYS A 103 -13.75 -5.28 -0.30
N CYS A 104 -14.95 -4.75 -0.47
CA CYS A 104 -15.41 -3.49 0.05
C CYS A 104 -16.69 -3.71 0.86
N THR A 105 -16.69 -3.28 2.11
CA THR A 105 -17.87 -3.31 2.99
C THR A 105 -18.70 -2.03 2.92
N LEU A 106 -18.25 -1.02 2.17
CA LEU A 106 -19.07 0.17 1.91
C LEU A 106 -20.10 -0.12 0.82
N THR A 107 -21.35 0.17 1.14
CA THR A 107 -22.45 0.23 0.17
C THR A 107 -22.40 1.53 -0.62
N SER A 108 -23.13 1.61 -1.74
CA SER A 108 -23.27 2.84 -2.54
C SER A 108 -23.82 4.04 -1.76
N ARG A 109 -24.49 3.79 -0.62
CA ARG A 109 -25.00 4.82 0.30
C ARG A 109 -24.04 5.13 1.46
N GLY A 110 -22.80 4.65 1.40
CA GLY A 110 -21.79 4.88 2.44
C GLY A 110 -21.99 4.11 3.75
N ARG A 111 -22.96 3.18 3.81
CA ARG A 111 -23.15 2.32 4.99
C ARG A 111 -22.19 1.14 4.95
N THR A 112 -21.60 0.81 6.09
CA THR A 112 -20.73 -0.37 6.27
C THR A 112 -21.56 -1.63 6.52
N VAL A 113 -21.22 -2.72 5.83
CA VAL A 113 -21.79 -4.06 6.04
C VAL A 113 -20.72 -5.04 6.56
N ASN A 114 -21.13 -6.25 6.92
CA ASN A 114 -20.19 -7.32 7.27
C ASN A 114 -19.34 -7.71 6.04
N ILE A 115 -18.08 -8.11 6.27
CA ILE A 115 -17.17 -8.66 5.24
C ILE A 115 -17.78 -9.81 4.42
N LYS A 116 -18.65 -10.64 5.01
CA LYS A 116 -19.38 -11.70 4.29
C LYS A 116 -20.36 -11.17 3.23
N SER A 117 -20.77 -9.92 3.37
CA SER A 117 -21.65 -9.20 2.44
C SER A 117 -20.90 -8.13 1.66
N ALA A 118 -19.56 -8.12 1.72
CA ALA A 118 -18.74 -7.18 0.97
C ALA A 118 -18.95 -7.37 -0.54
N THR A 119 -18.89 -6.28 -1.26
CA THR A 119 -18.88 -6.26 -2.72
C THR A 119 -17.45 -6.14 -3.24
N TRP A 120 -17.26 -6.35 -4.53
CA TRP A 120 -15.97 -6.12 -5.18
C TRP A 120 -15.90 -4.69 -5.66
N LYS A 121 -14.91 -3.93 -5.18
CA LYS A 121 -14.63 -2.58 -5.65
C LYS A 121 -13.34 -2.60 -6.47
N VAL A 122 -13.37 -1.99 -7.65
CA VAL A 122 -12.20 -1.90 -8.52
C VAL A 122 -11.31 -0.76 -8.03
N LEU A 123 -10.03 -1.05 -7.88
CA LEU A 123 -8.98 -0.12 -7.56
C LEU A 123 -8.04 -0.01 -8.76
N HIS A 124 -7.58 1.20 -9.08
CA HIS A 124 -6.36 1.38 -9.85
C HIS A 124 -5.19 1.43 -8.87
N CYS A 125 -4.25 0.49 -9.01
CA CYS A 125 -3.08 0.37 -8.14
C CYS A 125 -1.84 0.75 -8.94
N ALA A 126 -1.18 1.84 -8.53
CA ALA A 126 0.02 2.34 -9.19
C ALA A 126 1.15 2.57 -8.18
N GLY A 127 2.38 2.21 -8.55
CA GLY A 127 3.52 2.38 -7.66
C GLY A 127 4.76 1.62 -8.12
N HIS A 128 5.59 1.19 -7.16
CA HIS A 128 6.92 0.66 -7.45
C HIS A 128 7.32 -0.52 -6.55
N VAL A 129 8.04 -1.46 -7.14
CA VAL A 129 8.80 -2.48 -6.38
C VAL A 129 10.07 -1.84 -5.81
N ARG A 130 10.32 -2.04 -4.52
CA ARG A 130 11.49 -1.57 -3.78
C ARG A 130 12.21 -2.77 -3.18
N VAL A 131 13.54 -2.78 -3.32
CA VAL A 131 14.40 -3.78 -2.70
C VAL A 131 15.23 -3.08 -1.63
N GLN A 132 15.16 -3.56 -0.40
CA GLN A 132 15.93 -3.08 0.73
C GLN A 132 17.02 -4.10 1.06
N GLU A 133 18.27 -3.69 0.88
CA GLU A 133 19.41 -4.48 1.35
C GLU A 133 19.56 -4.28 2.87
N HIS A 134 19.81 -5.37 3.60
CA HIS A 134 20.21 -5.25 5.01
C HIS A 134 21.59 -4.59 5.07
N GLY A 135 21.67 -3.46 5.77
CA GLY A 135 22.95 -2.79 6.04
C GLY A 135 23.90 -3.76 6.74
N GLU A 136 25.19 -3.73 6.40
CA GLU A 136 26.22 -4.59 6.95
C GLU A 136 26.35 -4.39 8.48
N GLY A 137 25.48 -5.05 9.25
CA GLY A 137 25.57 -5.17 10.68
C GLY A 137 26.75 -6.07 11.01
N SER A 138 27.67 -5.56 11.83
CA SER A 138 28.88 -6.22 12.32
C SER A 138 28.56 -7.49 13.14
N GLY A 139 28.22 -8.58 12.46
CA GLY A 139 28.00 -9.90 13.04
C GLY A 139 28.92 -10.92 12.37
N ASP A 140 29.81 -11.54 13.14
CA ASP A 140 30.81 -12.55 12.75
C ASP A 140 30.20 -13.91 12.29
N SER A 141 28.90 -13.94 12.00
CA SER A 141 28.20 -15.10 11.46
C SER A 141 28.01 -14.90 9.96
N GLY A 142 28.76 -15.63 9.13
CA GLY A 142 28.79 -15.53 7.66
C GLY A 142 27.49 -15.78 6.88
N PHE A 143 26.31 -15.66 7.50
CA PHE A 143 25.01 -15.64 6.84
C PHE A 143 24.60 -14.19 6.54
N LYS A 144 24.60 -13.83 5.26
CA LYS A 144 23.94 -12.60 4.80
C LYS A 144 22.45 -12.89 4.63
N GLU A 145 21.61 -12.15 5.34
CA GLU A 145 20.16 -12.23 5.22
C GLU A 145 19.72 -11.76 3.82
N PRO A 146 18.75 -12.41 3.15
CA PRO A 146 18.33 -12.00 1.82
C PRO A 146 17.71 -10.58 1.84
N PRO A 147 17.85 -9.82 0.75
CA PRO A 147 17.25 -8.49 0.64
C PRO A 147 15.72 -8.60 0.65
N LEU A 148 15.07 -7.64 1.32
CA LEU A 148 13.61 -7.59 1.44
C LEU A 148 13.01 -6.85 0.24
N THR A 149 12.00 -7.44 -0.40
CA THR A 149 11.30 -6.85 -1.53
C THR A 149 9.88 -6.44 -1.12
N TYR A 150 9.51 -5.21 -1.43
CA TYR A 150 8.19 -4.65 -1.17
C TYR A 150 7.59 -4.02 -2.41
N LEU A 151 6.28 -4.15 -2.58
CA LEU A 151 5.51 -3.40 -3.58
C LEU A 151 4.78 -2.26 -2.87
N VAL A 152 5.16 -1.01 -3.17
CA VAL A 152 4.55 0.20 -2.60
C VAL A 152 3.59 0.80 -3.62
N LEU A 153 2.32 0.96 -3.25
CA LEU A 153 1.23 1.35 -4.14
C LEU A 153 0.41 2.51 -3.57
N ILE A 154 -0.08 3.37 -4.46
CA ILE A 154 -1.27 4.19 -4.27
C ILE A 154 -2.43 3.44 -4.93
N CYS A 155 -3.52 3.27 -4.19
CA CYS A 155 -4.71 2.55 -4.61
C CYS A 155 -5.90 3.48 -4.67
N GLU A 156 -6.37 3.77 -5.88
CA GLU A 156 -7.45 4.73 -6.15
C GLU A 156 -8.74 3.98 -6.51
N PRO A 157 -9.82 4.12 -5.71
CA PRO A 157 -11.09 3.48 -6.02
C PRO A 157 -11.73 4.07 -7.27
N ILE A 158 -12.04 3.22 -8.25
CA ILE A 158 -12.72 3.64 -9.46
C ILE A 158 -14.22 3.76 -9.18
N PRO A 159 -14.85 4.93 -9.43
CA PRO A 159 -16.29 5.06 -9.27
C PRO A 159 -17.00 4.12 -10.23
N HIS A 160 -18.03 3.43 -9.72
CA HIS A 160 -18.88 2.60 -10.58
C HIS A 160 -19.48 3.50 -11.68
N PRO A 161 -19.60 3.05 -12.94
CA PRO A 161 -20.15 3.86 -14.03
C PRO A 161 -21.50 4.52 -13.71
N SER A 162 -22.35 3.84 -12.93
CA SER A 162 -23.64 4.38 -12.47
C SER A 162 -23.56 5.57 -11.51
N ASN A 163 -22.38 5.85 -10.94
CA ASN A 163 -22.12 6.95 -10.03
C ASN A 163 -21.25 8.04 -10.69
N ILE A 164 -20.94 7.93 -11.99
CA ILE A 164 -20.21 8.96 -12.73
C ILE A 164 -21.24 10.03 -13.10
N GLU A 165 -21.25 11.14 -12.37
CA GLU A 165 -21.94 12.35 -12.80
C GLU A 165 -21.16 12.92 -14.00
N VAL A 166 -21.70 12.72 -15.20
CA VAL A 166 -21.15 13.36 -16.40
C VAL A 166 -21.48 14.86 -16.29
N PRO A 167 -20.49 15.76 -16.35
CA PRO A 167 -20.78 17.19 -16.42
C PRO A 167 -21.59 17.43 -17.69
N LEU A 168 -22.81 17.97 -17.53
CA LEU A 168 -23.63 18.49 -18.63
C LEU A 168 -23.05 19.80 -19.16
#